data_AF-A0A0M4FZE6-F1
#
_entry.id   AF-A0A0M4FZE6-F1
#
_cell.length_a   1.000
_cell.length_b   1.000
_cell.length_c   1.000
_cell.angle_alpha   90.00
_cell.angle_beta   90.00
_cell.angle_gamma   90.00
#
_symmetry.space_group_name_H-M   'P 1'
#
loop_
_entity.id
_entity.type
_entity.pdbx_description
1 polymer ?
#
loop_
_entity_poly.entity_id
_entity_poly.type
_entity_poly.pdbx_seq_one_letter_code
_entity_poly.pdbx_strand_id
1 'polypeptide(L)'
;MRLGALFLKVASLYFLVGVVMGVGMEIAGDHRLMGAHAHINLVGWASMGLFGLIYVLFPKAGETLLAKLHFWLYNISMPLFMLGLSFLLLGNESLKFLLMIFPNVLVLSVLFFVINVLKNVSVRDVRNLSNIG
;
A
#
# COMPACT_ATOMS: atom_id res chain seq x y z
N MET A 1 3.46 17.31 -3.62
CA MET A 1 2.89 16.76 -4.87
C MET A 1 3.58 15.50 -5.42
N ARG A 2 4.92 15.45 -5.57
CA ARG A 2 5.62 14.30 -6.20
C ARG A 2 5.32 12.93 -5.56
N LEU A 3 5.17 12.88 -4.24
CA LEU A 3 4.96 11.62 -3.51
C LEU A 3 3.58 11.00 -3.77
N GLY A 4 2.53 11.82 -3.82
CA GLY A 4 1.17 11.33 -4.09
C GLY A 4 1.07 10.69 -5.49
N ALA A 5 1.67 11.32 -6.50
CA ALA A 5 1.73 10.76 -7.85
C ALA A 5 2.53 9.44 -7.92
N LEU A 6 3.59 9.29 -7.12
CA LEU A 6 4.33 8.03 -7.03
C LEU A 6 3.49 6.91 -6.42
N PHE A 7 2.75 7.18 -5.33
CA PHE A 7 1.81 6.22 -4.76
C PHE A 7 0.75 5.78 -5.77
N LEU A 8 0.16 6.71 -6.53
CA LEU A 8 -0.83 6.38 -7.55
C LEU A 8 -0.23 5.50 -8.67
N LYS A 9 0.99 5.81 -9.12
CA LYS A 9 1.70 5.00 -10.11
C LYS A 9 1.96 3.59 -9.60
N VAL A 10 2.49 3.44 -8.38
CA VAL A 10 2.76 2.11 -7.82
C VAL A 10 1.47 1.36 -7.54
N ALA A 11 0.42 2.03 -7.05
CA ALA A 11 -0.90 1.43 -6.88
C ALA A 11 -1.37 0.81 -8.21
N SER A 12 -1.29 1.54 -9.33
CA SER A 12 -1.72 1.01 -10.63
C SER A 12 -0.97 -0.24 -11.07
N LEU A 13 0.30 -0.38 -10.69
CA LEU A 13 1.07 -1.60 -10.92
C LEU A 13 0.54 -2.76 -10.06
N TYR A 14 0.25 -2.50 -8.78
CA TYR A 14 -0.35 -3.53 -7.92
C TYR A 14 -1.73 -3.96 -8.36
N PHE A 15 -2.52 -3.05 -8.93
CA PHE A 15 -3.81 -3.40 -9.53
C PHE A 15 -3.64 -4.37 -10.69
N LEU A 16 -2.71 -4.08 -11.60
CA LEU A 16 -2.40 -4.97 -12.71
C LEU A 16 -1.96 -6.36 -12.20
N VAL A 17 -1.04 -6.40 -11.23
CA VAL A 17 -0.59 -7.68 -10.62
C VAL A 17 -1.75 -8.43 -9.98
N GLY A 18 -2.60 -7.74 -9.20
CA GLY A 18 -3.75 -8.33 -8.54
C GLY A 18 -4.77 -8.91 -9.53
N VAL A 19 -5.09 -8.19 -10.61
CA VAL A 19 -5.99 -8.67 -11.67
C VAL A 19 -5.41 -9.89 -12.37
N VAL A 20 -4.12 -9.85 -12.76
CA VAL A 20 -3.45 -10.98 -13.42
C VAL A 20 -3.44 -12.21 -12.51
N MET A 21 -3.16 -12.05 -11.21
CA MET A 21 -3.22 -13.15 -10.25
C MET A 21 -4.64 -13.71 -10.10
N GLY A 22 -5.67 -12.84 -10.04
CA GLY A 22 -7.06 -13.26 -9.92
C GLY A 22 -7.51 -14.11 -11.10
N VAL A 23 -7.26 -13.62 -12.32
CA VAL A 23 -7.55 -14.36 -13.56
C VAL A 23 -6.73 -15.64 -13.65
N GLY A 24 -5.46 -15.61 -13.25
CA GLY A 24 -4.59 -16.79 -13.26
C GLY A 24 -5.08 -17.90 -12.33
N MET A 25 -5.56 -17.55 -11.12
CA MET A 25 -6.13 -18.53 -10.19
C MET A 25 -7.42 -19.16 -10.74
N GLU A 26 -8.30 -18.34 -11.33
CA GLU A 26 -9.56 -18.82 -11.92
C GLU A 26 -9.29 -19.80 -13.07
N ILE A 27 -8.40 -19.44 -14.00
CA ILE A 27 -8.03 -20.30 -15.14
C ILE A 27 -7.40 -21.62 -14.66
N ALA A 28 -6.58 -21.57 -13.62
CA ALA A 28 -5.91 -22.77 -13.08
C ALA A 28 -6.81 -23.62 -12.18
N GLY A 29 -7.95 -23.09 -11.72
CA GLY A 29 -8.79 -23.73 -10.69
C GLY A 29 -8.12 -23.85 -9.32
N ASP A 30 -6.98 -23.18 -9.10
CA ASP A 30 -6.18 -23.26 -7.87
C ASP A 30 -6.19 -21.93 -7.13
N HIS A 31 -6.84 -21.93 -5.96
CA HIS A 31 -7.10 -20.75 -5.16
C HIS A 31 -6.18 -20.64 -3.93
N ARG A 32 -5.10 -21.42 -3.86
CA ARG A 32 -4.15 -21.35 -2.72
C ARG A 32 -3.60 -19.93 -2.49
N LEU A 33 -3.41 -19.16 -3.56
CA LEU A 33 -2.91 -17.78 -3.50
C LEU A 33 -3.99 -16.71 -3.25
N MET A 34 -5.25 -17.11 -2.98
CA MET A 34 -6.36 -16.18 -2.78
C MET A 34 -6.07 -15.15 -1.66
N GLY A 35 -5.41 -15.59 -0.58
CA GLY A 35 -4.97 -14.70 0.49
C GLY A 35 -3.98 -13.63 0.02
N ALA A 36 -2.97 -14.01 -0.78
CA ALA A 36 -1.99 -13.06 -1.32
C ALA A 36 -2.65 -12.10 -2.34
N HIS A 37 -3.52 -12.61 -3.23
CA HIS A 37 -4.29 -11.81 -4.16
C HIS A 37 -5.12 -10.72 -3.46
N ALA A 38 -5.86 -11.09 -2.40
CA ALA A 38 -6.67 -10.15 -1.65
C ALA A 38 -5.83 -9.03 -1.01
N HIS A 39 -4.67 -9.36 -0.43
CA HIS A 39 -3.76 -8.37 0.14
C HIS A 39 -3.18 -7.44 -0.93
N ILE A 40 -2.79 -7.96 -2.10
CA ILE A 40 -2.27 -7.14 -3.20
C ILE A 40 -3.32 -6.12 -3.68
N ASN A 41 -4.59 -6.51 -3.79
CA ASN A 41 -5.64 -5.59 -4.22
C ASN A 41 -6.06 -4.59 -3.12
N LEU A 42 -6.15 -5.02 -1.86
CA LEU A 42 -6.61 -4.14 -0.77
C LEU A 42 -5.48 -3.26 -0.21
N VAL A 43 -4.37 -3.88 0.18
CA VAL A 43 -3.20 -3.23 0.81
C VAL A 43 -2.31 -2.59 -0.27
N GLY A 44 -2.13 -3.25 -1.42
CA GLY A 44 -1.39 -2.68 -2.54
C GLY A 44 -2.21 -1.63 -3.27
N TRP A 45 -3.20 -2.04 -4.06
CA TRP A 45 -3.94 -1.11 -4.92
C TRP A 45 -4.78 -0.09 -4.14
N ALA A 46 -5.80 -0.55 -3.40
CA ALA A 46 -6.80 0.36 -2.84
C ALA A 46 -6.19 1.32 -1.80
N SER A 47 -5.41 0.78 -0.86
CA SER A 47 -4.80 1.59 0.21
C SER A 47 -3.76 2.58 -0.35
N MET A 48 -2.86 2.15 -1.24
CA MET A 48 -1.89 3.08 -1.87
C MET A 48 -2.57 4.12 -2.74
N GLY A 49 -3.66 3.75 -3.43
CA GLY A 49 -4.49 4.70 -4.17
C GLY A 49 -5.01 5.81 -3.26
N LEU A 50 -5.59 5.45 -2.11
CA LEU A 50 -6.07 6.40 -1.11
C LEU A 50 -4.93 7.25 -0.52
N PHE A 51 -3.77 6.66 -0.21
CA PHE A 51 -2.60 7.42 0.27
C PHE A 51 -2.13 8.44 -0.76
N GLY A 52 -2.07 8.02 -2.02
CA GLY A 52 -1.73 8.88 -3.15
C GLY A 52 -2.68 10.07 -3.26
N LEU A 53 -4.00 9.80 -3.23
CA LEU A 53 -5.02 10.84 -3.25
C LEU A 53 -4.89 11.81 -2.07
N ILE A 54 -4.70 11.30 -0.85
CA ILE A 54 -4.52 12.12 0.35
C ILE A 54 -3.31 13.04 0.19
N TYR A 55 -2.17 12.55 -0.30
CA TYR A 55 -0.99 13.40 -0.50
C TYR A 55 -1.07 14.36 -1.70
N VAL A 56 -2.00 14.12 -2.63
CA VAL A 56 -2.33 15.08 -3.70
C VAL A 56 -3.24 16.17 -3.15
N LEU A 57 -4.32 15.81 -2.44
CA LEU A 57 -5.31 16.73 -1.90
C LEU A 57 -4.77 17.57 -0.73
N PHE A 58 -3.85 17.03 0.05
CA PHE A 58 -3.22 17.71 1.19
C PHE A 58 -1.69 17.77 0.99
N PRO A 59 -1.18 18.70 0.15
CA PRO A 59 0.23 18.78 -0.21
C PRO A 59 1.18 18.89 0.99
N LYS A 60 0.77 19.61 2.05
CA LYS A 60 1.54 19.75 3.30
C LYS A 60 1.82 18.40 3.95
N ALA A 61 0.84 17.50 3.94
CA ALA A 61 1.02 16.15 4.45
C ALA A 61 2.00 15.33 3.61
N GLY A 62 2.13 15.60 2.31
CA GLY A 62 3.03 14.89 1.40
C GLY A 62 4.49 15.36 1.40
N GLU A 63 4.81 16.46 2.09
CA GLU A 63 6.16 17.05 2.10
C GLU A 63 6.96 16.74 3.38
N THR A 64 6.34 16.08 4.35
CA THR A 64 6.97 15.76 5.64
C THR A 64 7.94 14.60 5.55
N LEU A 65 8.84 14.51 6.53
CA LEU A 65 9.73 13.34 6.70
C LEU A 65 8.92 12.06 6.94
N LEU A 66 7.83 12.13 7.73
CA LEU A 66 6.97 10.99 8.01
C LEU A 66 6.33 10.43 6.73
N ALA A 67 5.92 11.28 5.79
CA ALA A 67 5.38 10.83 4.51
C ALA A 67 6.43 10.09 3.67
N LYS A 68 7.67 10.57 3.66
CA LYS A 68 8.79 9.89 2.97
C LYS A 68 9.11 8.54 3.60
N LEU A 69 9.16 8.47 4.93
CA LEU A 69 9.37 7.21 5.66
C LEU A 69 8.24 6.21 5.41
N HIS A 70 6.98 6.68 5.47
CA HIS A 70 5.81 5.88 5.11
C HIS A 70 5.96 5.33 3.68
N PHE A 71 6.26 6.16 2.69
CA PHE A 71 6.41 5.70 1.31
C PHE A 71 7.46 4.58 1.16
N TRP A 72 8.67 4.78 1.67
CA TRP A 72 9.74 3.80 1.50
C TRP A 72 9.48 2.51 2.28
N LEU A 73 9.09 2.62 3.56
CA LEU A 73 8.82 1.43 4.38
C LEU A 73 7.65 0.63 3.81
N TYR A 74 6.60 1.29 3.32
CA TYR A 74 5.45 0.59 2.75
C TYR A 74 5.81 -0.13 1.45
N ASN A 75 6.52 0.53 0.55
CA ASN A 75 6.88 -0.04 -0.76
C ASN A 75 7.95 -1.14 -0.67
N ILE A 76 8.74 -1.21 0.41
CA ILE A 76 9.68 -2.31 0.63
C ILE A 76 9.00 -3.47 1.37
N SER A 77 8.24 -3.18 2.42
CA SER A 77 7.61 -4.21 3.24
C SER A 77 6.53 -4.97 2.48
N MET A 78 5.71 -4.28 1.68
CA MET A 78 4.59 -4.91 1.00
C MET A 78 5.03 -6.01 0.01
N PRO A 79 5.94 -5.79 -0.97
CA PRO A 79 6.38 -6.87 -1.87
C PRO A 79 7.03 -8.03 -1.12
N LEU A 80 7.85 -7.75 -0.11
CA LEU A 80 8.58 -8.78 0.63
C LEU A 80 7.62 -9.61 1.51
N PHE A 81 6.62 -8.98 2.12
CA PHE A 81 5.55 -9.69 2.79
C PHE A 81 4.76 -10.57 1.81
N MET A 82 4.35 -10.03 0.65
CA MET A 82 3.58 -10.80 -0.35
C MET A 82 4.37 -11.96 -0.94
N LEU A 83 5.67 -11.80 -1.13
CA LEU A 83 6.56 -12.88 -1.58
C LEU A 83 6.61 -14.02 -0.54
N GLY A 84 6.87 -13.69 0.73
CA GLY A 84 6.89 -14.68 1.81
C GLY A 84 5.55 -15.39 1.99
N LEU A 85 4.44 -14.65 1.90
CA LEU A 85 3.10 -15.21 2.03
C LEU A 85 2.77 -16.15 0.88
N SER A 86 3.11 -15.77 -0.35
CA SER A 86 2.87 -16.61 -1.53
C SER A 86 3.64 -17.93 -1.46
N PHE A 87 4.91 -17.89 -1.02
CA PHE A 87 5.71 -19.11 -0.82
C PHE A 87 5.10 -20.01 0.26
N LEU A 88 4.70 -19.45 1.40
CA LEU A 88 4.06 -20.21 2.46
C LEU A 88 2.76 -20.88 1.98
N LEU A 89 1.91 -20.14 1.25
CA LEU A 89 0.64 -20.66 0.72
C LEU A 89 0.83 -21.76 -0.34
N LEU A 90 1.98 -21.76 -1.02
CA LEU A 90 2.37 -22.84 -1.93
C LEU A 90 3.02 -24.04 -1.21
N GLY A 91 3.14 -24.01 0.12
CA GLY A 91 3.73 -25.06 0.94
C GLY A 91 5.25 -24.96 1.09
N ASN A 92 5.86 -23.82 0.77
CA ASN A 92 7.31 -23.61 0.85
C ASN A 92 7.67 -22.66 2.01
N GLU A 93 8.35 -23.19 3.04
CA GLU A 93 8.75 -22.41 4.22
C GLU A 93 10.11 -21.70 4.11
N SER A 94 10.81 -21.79 2.98
CA SER A 94 12.16 -21.18 2.81
C SER A 94 12.19 -19.67 3.06
N LEU A 95 11.08 -18.97 2.83
CA LEU A 95 10.96 -17.52 2.99
C LEU A 95 10.17 -17.10 4.24
N LYS A 96 9.97 -18.00 5.21
CA LYS A 96 9.20 -17.73 6.43
C LYS A 96 9.72 -16.54 7.23
N PHE A 97 11.02 -16.27 7.19
CA PHE A 97 11.62 -15.09 7.85
C PHE A 97 11.04 -13.76 7.34
N LEU A 98 10.60 -13.68 6.07
CA LEU A 98 9.95 -12.49 5.53
C LEU A 98 8.64 -12.18 6.26
N LEU A 99 7.88 -13.22 6.62
CA LEU A 99 6.61 -13.11 7.36
C LEU A 99 6.80 -12.65 8.81
N MET A 100 7.97 -12.90 9.40
CA MET A 100 8.26 -12.46 10.76
C MET A 100 8.65 -10.98 10.81
N ILE A 101 9.22 -10.45 9.73
CA ILE A 101 9.80 -9.10 9.70
C ILE A 101 8.86 -8.10 9.02
N PHE A 102 8.48 -8.36 7.78
CA PHE A 102 7.88 -7.33 6.92
C PHE A 102 6.45 -6.93 7.26
N PRO A 103 5.57 -7.80 7.78
CA PRO A 103 4.28 -7.35 8.31
C PRO A 103 4.44 -6.30 9.41
N ASN A 104 5.43 -6.45 10.29
CA ASN A 104 5.70 -5.50 11.36
C ASN A 104 6.23 -4.16 10.82
N VAL A 105 7.11 -4.21 9.81
CA VAL A 105 7.58 -3.00 9.10
C VAL A 105 6.43 -2.29 8.38
N LEU A 106 5.50 -3.05 7.80
CA LEU A 106 4.30 -2.50 7.15
C LEU A 106 3.42 -1.77 8.18
N VAL A 107 3.18 -2.37 9.35
CA VAL A 107 2.44 -1.72 10.45
C VAL A 107 3.13 -0.44 10.89
N LEU A 108 4.45 -0.45 11.08
CA LEU A 108 5.21 0.76 11.43
C LEU A 108 5.06 1.86 10.37
N SER A 109 5.06 1.48 9.10
CA SER A 109 4.82 2.40 8.00
C SER A 109 3.44 3.05 8.05
N VAL A 110 2.40 2.26 8.33
CA VAL A 110 1.02 2.74 8.52
C VAL A 110 0.93 3.67 9.73
N LEU A 111 1.67 3.40 10.83
CA LEU A 111 1.71 4.31 11.98
C LEU A 111 2.25 5.69 11.58
N PHE A 112 3.31 5.75 10.77
CA PHE A 112 3.82 7.02 10.25
C PHE A 112 2.80 7.75 9.38
N PHE A 113 2.07 7.02 8.54
CA PHE A 113 0.97 7.58 7.77
C PHE A 113 -0.11 8.20 8.67
N VAL A 114 -0.60 7.45 9.67
CA VAL A 114 -1.66 7.91 10.58
C VAL A 114 -1.21 9.15 11.34
N ILE A 115 -0.03 9.13 11.96
CA ILE A 115 0.51 10.29 12.70
C ILE A 115 0.64 11.50 11.77
N ASN A 116 1.09 11.27 10.53
CA ASN A 116 1.27 12.35 9.57
C ASN A 116 -0.06 12.97 9.12
N VAL A 117 -1.08 12.15 8.88
CA VAL A 117 -2.44 12.63 8.54
C VAL A 117 -3.02 13.43 9.68
N LEU A 118 -2.99 12.90 10.92
CA LEU A 118 -3.52 13.60 12.09
C LEU A 118 -2.85 14.95 12.35
N LYS A 119 -1.56 15.09 12.00
CA LYS A 119 -0.82 16.35 12.17
C LYS A 119 -1.04 17.36 11.04
N ASN A 120 -1.28 16.91 9.81
CA ASN A 120 -1.17 17.76 8.62
C ASN A 120 -2.45 17.85 7.78
N VAL A 121 -3.51 17.12 8.13
CA VAL A 121 -4.82 17.19 7.47
C VAL A 121 -5.81 17.80 8.44
N SER A 122 -6.30 19.01 8.14
CA SER A 122 -7.25 19.74 9.00
C SER A 122 -8.54 20.10 8.28
N VAL A 123 -9.61 20.36 9.06
CA VAL A 123 -10.91 20.82 8.53
C VAL A 123 -10.79 22.10 7.70
N ARG A 124 -9.81 22.96 8.05
CA ARG A 124 -9.53 24.19 7.28
C ARG A 124 -9.06 23.86 5.87
N ASP A 125 -8.25 22.81 5.71
CA ASP A 125 -7.76 22.39 4.40
C ASP A 125 -8.90 21.83 3.54
N VAL A 126 -9.86 21.11 4.14
CA VAL A 126 -11.06 20.60 3.43
C VAL A 126 -11.96 21.74 2.96
N ARG A 127 -12.20 22.76 3.81
CA ARG A 127 -13.01 23.93 3.44
C ARG A 127 -12.40 24.75 2.30
N ASN A 128 -11.06 24.79 2.22
CA ASN A 128 -10.39 25.43 1.09
C ASN A 128 -10.63 24.65 -0.21
N LEU A 129 -10.69 23.32 -0.18
CA LEU A 129 -11.01 22.52 -1.37
C LEU A 129 -12.45 22.77 -1.88
N SER A 130 -13.42 22.95 -0.97
CA SER A 130 -14.82 23.21 -1.36
C SER A 130 -15.08 24.62 -1.90
N ASN A 131 -14.21 25.58 -1.60
CA ASN A 131 -14.34 26.98 -2.04
C ASN A 131 -13.71 27.25 -3.42
N ILE A 132 -13.09 26.24 -4.04
CA ILE A 132 -12.45 26.34 -5.37
C ILE A 132 -13.38 25.80 -6.48
N GLY A 133 -14.53 25.23 -6.12
CA GLY A 133 -15.61 24.83 -7.05
C GLY A 133 -16.71 25.87 -7.10
#